data_AF-A0A7K0BQ15-F1
#
_entry.id   AF-A0A7K0BQ15-F1
#
_cell.length_a   1.000
_cell.length_b   1.000
_cell.length_c   1.000
_cell.angle_alpha   90.00
_cell.angle_beta   90.00
_cell.angle_gamma   90.00
#
_symmetry.space_group_name_H-M   'P 1'
#
loop_
_entity.id
_entity.type
_entity.pdbx_description
1 polymer ?
#
loop_
_entity_poly.entity_id
_entity_poly.type
_entity_poly.pdbx_seq_one_letter_code
_entity_poly.pdbx_strand_id
1 'polypeptide(L)'
;MASPVEWTPPPAHLIRAADLALQPWRAWTSPVFHGLEHLPERGPALLVGNHTLYGVVDAPLIFFEIHRRRGVWVRSLADHLHWMVPGWRRIMDMGGSVDGTRDNCRALLRAGEMVVVFPGGAREAARGRDARYQLQWEGRLGFARMAVEAGCPIVPFGSVGVEEMFTTVLDADSRLLTPARALGRALLGERGRGRDDFVPPLSRGIGLSPVPRPERLYYGFGEPIDTTPWQGRQDDEIAVTQVRDLARKAVQEIIDGLRAEQAADPGRTPLRRLARTARRLPRLAPGGLGR
;
A
#
# COMPACT_ATOMS: atom_id res chain seq x y z
N MET A 1 19.21 -3.69 18.49
CA MET A 1 18.13 -4.13 17.57
C MET A 1 18.74 -5.16 16.65
N ALA A 2 18.01 -6.23 16.30
CA ALA A 2 18.47 -7.16 15.27
C ALA A 2 18.72 -6.40 13.97
N SER A 3 19.68 -6.85 13.18
CA SER A 3 19.99 -6.19 11.92
C SER A 3 18.77 -6.22 10.99
N PRO A 4 18.46 -5.16 10.22
CA PRO A 4 17.30 -5.17 9.32
C PRO A 4 17.35 -6.30 8.27
N VAL A 5 18.54 -6.86 8.01
CA VAL A 5 18.79 -7.96 7.08
C VAL A 5 18.69 -9.36 7.71
N GLU A 6 18.65 -9.47 9.05
CA GLU A 6 18.55 -10.75 9.78
C GLU A 6 17.10 -11.25 9.87
N TRP A 7 16.34 -11.11 8.80
CA TRP A 7 14.97 -11.61 8.74
C TRP A 7 14.90 -12.90 7.95
N THR A 8 14.08 -13.83 8.44
CA THR A 8 13.72 -15.04 7.71
C THR A 8 12.20 -15.11 7.58
N PRO A 9 11.68 -15.60 6.44
CA PRO A 9 10.25 -15.80 6.28
C PRO A 9 9.66 -16.70 7.38
N PRO A 10 8.43 -16.46 7.83
CA PRO A 10 7.76 -17.36 8.76
C PRO A 10 7.66 -18.79 8.20
N PRO A 11 7.58 -19.82 9.06
CA PRO A 11 7.34 -21.18 8.62
C PRO A 11 6.10 -21.31 7.72
N ALA A 12 6.15 -22.25 6.76
CA ALA A 12 5.11 -22.41 5.75
C ALA A 12 3.68 -22.57 6.31
N HIS A 13 3.51 -23.16 7.50
CA HIS A 13 2.21 -23.29 8.13
C HIS A 13 1.63 -21.95 8.60
N LEU A 14 2.47 -21.01 9.07
CA LEU A 14 2.05 -19.66 9.43
C LEU A 14 1.69 -18.83 8.20
N ILE A 15 2.46 -18.97 7.10
CA ILE A 15 2.14 -18.33 5.83
C ILE A 15 0.77 -18.81 5.32
N ARG A 16 0.52 -20.12 5.34
CA ARG A 16 -0.79 -20.69 4.97
C ARG A 16 -1.91 -20.20 5.87
N ALA A 17 -1.69 -20.15 7.18
CA ALA A 17 -2.69 -19.65 8.12
C ALA A 17 -3.03 -18.17 7.87
N ALA A 18 -2.02 -17.33 7.59
CA ALA A 18 -2.20 -15.93 7.25
C ALA A 18 -2.94 -15.75 5.92
N ASP A 19 -2.61 -16.53 4.88
CA ASP A 19 -3.34 -16.46 3.61
C ASP A 19 -4.81 -16.91 3.76
N LEU A 20 -5.08 -17.95 4.55
CA LEU A 20 -6.44 -18.36 4.91
C LEU A 20 -7.20 -17.25 5.66
N ALA A 21 -6.53 -16.58 6.60
CA ALA A 21 -7.12 -15.44 7.33
C ALA A 21 -7.44 -14.24 6.42
N LEU A 22 -6.74 -14.09 5.28
CA LEU A 22 -7.02 -13.07 4.28
C LEU A 22 -8.17 -13.44 3.33
N GLN A 23 -8.63 -14.69 3.27
CA GLN A 23 -9.68 -15.11 2.32
C GLN A 23 -11.00 -14.34 2.46
N PRO A 24 -11.55 -14.10 3.67
CA PRO A 24 -12.74 -13.25 3.82
C PRO A 24 -12.51 -11.84 3.28
N TRP A 25 -11.30 -11.29 3.51
CA TRP A 25 -10.94 -9.97 3.01
C TRP A 25 -10.80 -9.96 1.49
N ARG A 26 -10.19 -10.98 0.88
CA ARG A 26 -10.15 -11.17 -0.59
C ARG A 26 -11.55 -11.31 -1.18
N ALA A 27 -12.48 -11.99 -0.51
CA ALA A 27 -13.86 -12.09 -0.97
C ALA A 27 -14.59 -10.74 -0.91
N TRP A 28 -14.38 -9.99 0.18
CA TRP A 28 -14.95 -8.66 0.37
C TRP A 28 -14.46 -7.65 -0.67
N THR A 29 -13.15 -7.70 -0.95
CA THR A 29 -12.44 -6.72 -1.78
C THR A 29 -12.19 -7.16 -3.22
N SER A 30 -12.40 -8.45 -3.55
CA SER A 30 -12.21 -9.03 -4.88
C SER A 30 -11.02 -8.43 -5.66
N PRO A 31 -9.80 -8.42 -5.10
CA PRO A 31 -8.71 -7.61 -5.61
C PRO A 31 -8.27 -8.02 -7.02
N VAL A 32 -7.90 -7.04 -7.84
CA VAL A 32 -7.40 -7.22 -9.20
C VAL A 32 -5.96 -6.71 -9.27
N PHE A 33 -5.08 -7.47 -9.91
CA PHE A 33 -3.64 -7.17 -10.00
C PHE A 33 -3.18 -7.21 -11.45
N HIS A 34 -2.47 -6.18 -11.88
CA HIS A 34 -1.92 -6.02 -13.22
C HIS A 34 -0.42 -5.73 -13.17
N GLY A 35 0.37 -6.29 -14.09
CA GLY A 35 1.79 -5.94 -14.23
C GLY A 35 2.73 -6.53 -13.19
N LEU A 36 2.30 -7.54 -12.41
CA LEU A 36 3.16 -8.21 -11.42
C LEU A 36 4.41 -8.84 -12.05
N GLU A 37 4.35 -9.17 -13.33
CA GLU A 37 5.45 -9.62 -14.18
C GLU A 37 6.61 -8.62 -14.28
N HIS A 38 6.35 -7.31 -14.12
CA HIS A 38 7.38 -6.27 -14.13
C HIS A 38 8.27 -6.29 -12.88
N LEU A 39 7.86 -6.99 -11.81
CA LEU A 39 8.65 -7.09 -10.59
C LEU A 39 9.90 -7.95 -10.84
N PRO A 40 11.11 -7.43 -10.53
CA PRO A 40 12.33 -8.24 -10.55
C PRO A 40 12.22 -9.45 -9.64
N GLU A 41 12.61 -10.62 -10.13
CA GLU A 41 12.59 -11.87 -9.35
C GLU A 41 13.77 -11.97 -8.38
N ARG A 42 14.83 -11.19 -8.60
CA ARG A 42 16.08 -11.19 -7.85
C ARG A 42 16.70 -9.80 -7.86
N GLY A 43 17.54 -9.54 -6.86
CA GLY A 43 18.30 -8.30 -6.73
C GLY A 43 17.48 -7.17 -6.10
N PRO A 44 18.16 -6.06 -5.77
CA PRO A 44 17.50 -4.95 -5.10
C PRO A 44 16.54 -4.24 -6.02
N ALA A 45 15.41 -3.81 -5.47
CA ALA A 45 14.45 -2.96 -6.16
C ALA A 45 13.68 -2.11 -5.14
N LEU A 46 13.32 -0.89 -5.54
CA LEU A 46 12.42 -0.05 -4.77
C LEU A 46 11.02 -0.07 -5.39
N LEU A 47 10.08 -0.67 -4.68
CA LEU A 47 8.65 -0.63 -5.01
C LEU A 47 8.06 0.67 -4.46
N VAL A 48 7.63 1.58 -5.34
CA VAL A 48 7.21 2.95 -4.96
C VAL A 48 5.77 3.20 -5.40
N GLY A 49 4.90 3.60 -4.48
CA GLY A 49 3.49 3.84 -4.80
C GLY A 49 2.77 4.76 -3.82
N ASN A 50 1.48 4.96 -4.06
CA ASN A 50 0.63 5.76 -3.17
C ASN A 50 0.31 5.01 -1.86
N HIS A 51 0.23 5.75 -0.75
CA HIS A 51 -0.33 5.23 0.48
C HIS A 51 -1.83 5.50 0.50
N THR A 52 -2.64 4.45 0.43
CA THR A 52 -4.09 4.62 0.58
C THR A 52 -4.48 4.90 2.02
N LEU A 53 -5.71 5.37 2.23
CA LEU A 53 -6.25 5.64 3.56
C LEU A 53 -5.98 4.47 4.54
N TYR A 54 -5.49 4.82 5.73
CA TYR A 54 -5.03 3.95 6.82
C TYR A 54 -3.82 3.08 6.55
N GLY A 55 -3.42 2.86 5.29
CA GLY A 55 -2.18 2.22 4.90
C GLY A 55 -2.04 0.71 5.20
N VAL A 56 -2.84 0.19 6.11
CA VAL A 56 -2.82 -1.23 6.54
C VAL A 56 -3.95 -2.06 5.92
N VAL A 57 -4.91 -1.38 5.26
CA VAL A 57 -6.14 -2.01 4.74
C VAL A 57 -5.84 -2.91 3.54
N ASP A 58 -4.91 -2.52 2.69
CA ASP A 58 -4.59 -3.18 1.42
C ASP A 58 -3.16 -3.74 1.35
N ALA A 59 -2.22 -3.22 2.15
CA ALA A 59 -0.83 -3.69 2.15
C ALA A 59 -0.65 -5.21 2.30
N PRO A 60 -1.37 -5.93 3.19
CA PRO A 60 -1.27 -7.39 3.25
C PRO A 60 -1.68 -8.10 1.96
N LEU A 61 -2.68 -7.59 1.24
CA LEU A 61 -3.11 -8.16 -0.04
C LEU A 61 -2.01 -8.01 -1.09
N ILE A 62 -1.35 -6.85 -1.13
CA ILE A 62 -0.22 -6.59 -2.03
C ILE A 62 0.93 -7.55 -1.74
N PHE A 63 1.40 -7.61 -0.50
CA PHE A 63 2.59 -8.38 -0.14
C PHE A 63 2.38 -9.89 -0.33
N PHE A 64 1.23 -10.42 0.09
CA PHE A 64 0.92 -11.83 -0.11
C PHE A 64 0.74 -12.18 -1.58
N GLU A 65 0.18 -11.29 -2.40
CA GLU A 65 0.02 -11.57 -3.83
C GLU A 65 1.36 -11.56 -4.57
N ILE A 66 2.25 -10.61 -4.25
CA ILE A 66 3.62 -10.58 -4.78
C ILE A 66 4.35 -11.87 -4.41
N HIS A 67 4.33 -12.27 -3.14
CA HIS A 67 4.94 -13.52 -2.71
C HIS A 67 4.35 -14.73 -3.45
N ARG A 68 3.01 -14.81 -3.53
CA ARG A 68 2.31 -15.94 -4.15
C ARG A 68 2.61 -16.09 -5.64
N ARG A 69 2.73 -14.99 -6.39
CA ARG A 69 2.92 -15.04 -7.86
C ARG A 69 4.36 -14.90 -8.31
N ARG A 70 5.21 -14.23 -7.55
CA ARG A 70 6.60 -13.93 -7.94
C ARG A 70 7.63 -14.59 -7.02
N GLY A 71 7.22 -15.15 -5.89
CA GLY A 71 8.12 -15.77 -4.91
C GLY A 71 8.94 -14.76 -4.10
N VAL A 72 8.68 -13.46 -4.27
CA VAL A 72 9.45 -12.37 -3.64
C VAL A 72 8.80 -11.93 -2.34
N TRP A 73 9.60 -11.79 -1.29
CA TRP A 73 9.18 -11.14 -0.05
C TRP A 73 9.53 -9.66 -0.11
N VAL A 74 8.50 -8.82 0.01
CA VAL A 74 8.68 -7.36 0.03
C VAL A 74 8.98 -6.90 1.46
N ARG A 75 10.03 -6.12 1.63
CA ARG A 75 10.45 -5.50 2.89
C ARG A 75 9.81 -4.12 3.01
N SER A 76 9.07 -3.84 4.08
CA SER A 76 8.40 -2.55 4.24
C SER A 76 9.18 -1.62 5.16
N LEU A 77 9.35 -0.36 4.75
CA LEU A 77 9.78 0.72 5.62
C LEU A 77 8.55 1.34 6.29
N ALA A 78 8.39 1.13 7.59
CA ALA A 78 7.22 1.59 8.34
C ALA A 78 7.60 2.66 9.37
N ASP A 79 6.63 3.49 9.73
CA ASP A 79 6.82 4.50 10.77
C ASP A 79 7.08 3.85 12.14
N HIS A 80 8.04 4.40 12.90
CA HIS A 80 8.42 3.90 14.22
C HIS A 80 7.24 3.73 15.19
N LEU A 81 6.17 4.52 15.03
CA LEU A 81 4.96 4.41 15.86
C LEU A 81 4.31 3.00 15.82
N HIS A 82 4.50 2.23 14.75
CA HIS A 82 4.02 0.85 14.69
C HIS A 82 4.66 -0.05 15.76
N TRP A 83 5.92 0.18 16.14
CA TRP A 83 6.61 -0.62 17.17
C TRP A 83 6.14 -0.28 18.60
N MET A 84 5.36 0.80 18.77
CA MET A 84 4.81 1.20 20.05
C MET A 84 3.46 0.53 20.37
N VAL A 85 2.78 -0.03 19.35
CA VAL A 85 1.47 -0.67 19.53
C VAL A 85 1.67 -2.12 20.01
N PRO A 86 1.18 -2.49 21.22
CA PRO A 86 1.31 -3.85 21.72
C PRO A 86 0.69 -4.88 20.78
N GLY A 87 1.39 -6.00 20.57
CA GLY A 87 0.97 -7.06 19.64
C GLY A 87 1.22 -6.75 18.16
N TRP A 88 1.08 -5.49 17.71
CA TRP A 88 1.30 -5.09 16.32
C TRP A 88 2.77 -5.24 15.89
N ARG A 89 3.71 -4.92 16.79
CA ARG A 89 5.14 -5.14 16.57
C ARG A 89 5.45 -6.55 16.06
N ARG A 90 4.87 -7.58 16.68
CA ARG A 90 5.14 -8.98 16.28
C ARG A 90 4.66 -9.25 14.86
N ILE A 91 3.53 -8.67 14.46
CA ILE A 91 2.99 -8.82 13.11
C ILE A 91 3.91 -8.13 12.09
N MET A 92 4.37 -6.92 12.40
CA MET A 92 5.33 -6.18 11.57
C MET A 92 6.66 -6.92 11.42
N ASP A 93 7.23 -7.40 12.53
CA ASP A 93 8.50 -8.13 12.54
C ASP A 93 8.36 -9.45 11.74
N MET A 94 7.26 -10.20 11.91
CA MET A 94 6.99 -11.42 11.12
C MET A 94 6.79 -11.12 9.63
N GLY A 95 6.10 -10.02 9.32
CA GLY A 95 5.86 -9.56 7.95
C GLY A 95 7.09 -8.97 7.26
N GLY A 96 8.18 -8.77 7.99
CA GLY A 96 9.41 -8.24 7.42
C GLY A 96 9.50 -6.72 7.34
N SER A 97 8.66 -6.01 8.07
CA SER A 97 8.74 -4.56 8.19
C SER A 97 9.92 -4.16 9.07
N VAL A 98 10.58 -3.06 8.73
CA VAL A 98 11.64 -2.43 9.51
C VAL A 98 11.37 -0.94 9.67
N ASP A 99 12.00 -0.31 10.67
CA ASP A 99 11.88 1.13 10.88
C ASP A 99 12.34 1.90 9.64
N GLY A 100 11.58 2.91 9.24
CA GLY A 100 11.73 3.66 7.98
C GLY A 100 12.92 4.63 7.94
N THR A 101 14.09 4.18 8.37
CA THR A 101 15.34 4.95 8.33
C THR A 101 16.08 4.73 7.01
N ARG A 102 16.88 5.72 6.60
CA ARG A 102 17.75 5.59 5.41
C ARG A 102 18.76 4.45 5.57
N ASP A 103 19.28 4.25 6.77
CA ASP A 103 20.26 3.20 7.04
C ASP A 103 19.66 1.80 6.91
N ASN A 104 18.43 1.59 7.39
CA ASN A 104 17.72 0.33 7.17
C ASN A 104 17.41 0.09 5.70
N CYS A 105 16.92 1.11 4.99
CA CYS A 105 16.70 1.05 3.55
C CYS A 105 18.00 0.65 2.81
N ARG A 106 19.10 1.31 3.14
CA ARG A 106 20.42 1.05 2.55
C ARG A 106 20.90 -0.37 2.83
N ALA A 107 20.74 -0.85 4.06
CA ALA A 107 21.14 -2.19 4.44
C ALA A 107 20.35 -3.26 3.67
N LEU A 108 19.03 -3.07 3.55
CA LEU A 108 18.15 -3.98 2.78
C LEU A 108 18.50 -3.99 1.29
N LEU A 109 18.64 -2.81 0.66
CA LEU A 109 19.01 -2.73 -0.75
C LEU A 109 20.40 -3.33 -1.01
N ARG A 110 21.37 -3.14 -0.10
CA ARG A 110 22.69 -3.80 -0.21
C ARG A 110 22.61 -5.32 -0.07
N ALA A 111 21.64 -5.84 0.68
CA ALA A 111 21.38 -7.28 0.78
C ALA A 111 20.62 -7.85 -0.43
N GLY A 112 20.27 -7.01 -1.42
CA GLY A 112 19.55 -7.43 -2.61
C GLY A 112 18.05 -7.63 -2.38
N GLU A 113 17.48 -7.02 -1.35
CA GLU A 113 16.07 -7.12 -1.00
C GLU A 113 15.20 -6.17 -1.82
N MET A 114 13.95 -6.58 -2.08
CA MET A 114 12.93 -5.69 -2.62
C MET A 114 12.29 -4.89 -1.48
N VAL A 115 12.40 -3.56 -1.53
CA VAL A 115 11.92 -2.67 -0.48
C VAL A 115 10.72 -1.86 -0.98
N VAL A 116 9.62 -1.85 -0.25
CA VAL A 116 8.46 -1.00 -0.53
C VAL A 116 8.50 0.27 0.29
N VAL A 117 8.22 1.39 -0.36
CA VAL A 117 8.12 2.71 0.25
C VAL A 117 6.92 3.46 -0.30
N PHE A 118 6.30 4.24 0.60
CA PHE A 118 5.20 5.14 0.26
C PHE A 118 5.67 6.57 0.51
N PRO A 119 6.14 7.32 -0.50
CA PRO A 119 6.83 8.59 -0.27
C PRO A 119 5.99 9.62 0.51
N GLY A 120 4.67 9.69 0.24
CA GLY A 120 3.77 10.56 0.99
C GLY A 120 3.51 10.13 2.44
N GLY A 121 3.79 8.87 2.79
CA GLY A 121 3.77 8.34 4.16
C GLY A 121 2.45 8.61 4.91
N ALA A 122 2.56 8.98 6.19
CA ALA A 122 1.41 9.18 7.07
C ALA A 122 0.40 10.23 6.57
N ARG A 123 0.85 11.27 5.84
CA ARG A 123 -0.06 12.29 5.28
C ARG A 123 -1.04 11.69 4.27
N GLU A 124 -0.50 10.84 3.40
CA GLU A 124 -1.29 10.08 2.45
C GLU A 124 -2.19 9.05 3.14
N ALA A 125 -1.72 8.37 4.19
CA ALA A 125 -2.53 7.43 4.96
C ALA A 125 -3.62 8.10 5.79
N ALA A 126 -3.44 9.37 6.17
CA ALA A 126 -4.38 10.15 6.98
C ALA A 126 -5.20 11.16 6.15
N ARG A 127 -5.15 11.04 4.81
CA ARG A 127 -5.72 12.04 3.90
C ARG A 127 -7.22 12.24 4.08
N GLY A 128 -7.63 13.49 3.87
CA GLY A 128 -9.05 13.88 3.85
C GLY A 128 -9.75 13.50 2.55
N ARG A 129 -11.06 13.76 2.51
CA ARG A 129 -11.92 13.42 1.36
C ARG A 129 -11.46 14.06 0.04
N ASP A 130 -10.95 15.29 0.09
CA ASP A 130 -10.67 16.07 -1.13
C ASP A 130 -9.28 15.78 -1.72
N ALA A 131 -8.43 15.07 -0.97
CA ALA A 131 -7.08 14.70 -1.37
C ALA A 131 -6.99 13.27 -1.93
N ARG A 132 -8.14 12.66 -2.28
CA ARG A 132 -8.24 11.31 -2.83
C ARG A 132 -7.34 11.12 -4.05
N TYR A 133 -6.51 10.08 -4.01
CA TYR A 133 -5.56 9.71 -5.06
C TYR A 133 -4.53 10.77 -5.45
N GLN A 134 -4.37 11.84 -4.67
CA GLN A 134 -3.33 12.85 -4.90
C GLN A 134 -2.01 12.41 -4.26
N LEU A 135 -0.93 12.36 -5.03
CA LEU A 135 0.39 12.06 -4.47
C LEU A 135 0.92 13.27 -3.67
N GLN A 136 1.05 13.12 -2.36
CA GLN A 136 1.51 14.14 -1.41
C GLN A 136 2.99 13.95 -1.08
N TRP A 137 3.81 13.84 -2.13
CA TRP A 137 5.24 13.56 -1.98
C TRP A 137 6.04 14.83 -1.64
N GLU A 138 5.50 16.01 -1.94
CA GLU A 138 6.14 17.32 -1.66
C GLU A 138 7.61 17.33 -2.12
N GLY A 139 8.52 17.80 -1.27
CA GLY A 139 9.97 17.77 -1.47
C GLY A 139 10.66 16.51 -0.93
N ARG A 140 9.94 15.39 -0.73
CA ARG A 140 10.54 14.16 -0.19
C ARG A 140 11.35 13.44 -1.25
N LEU A 141 12.66 13.64 -1.20
CA LEU A 141 13.64 13.04 -2.12
C LEU A 141 14.31 11.76 -1.60
N GLY A 142 13.95 11.29 -0.40
CA GLY A 142 14.63 10.20 0.29
C GLY A 142 14.69 8.90 -0.50
N PHE A 143 13.55 8.43 -1.03
CA PHE A 143 13.50 7.17 -1.78
C PHE A 143 14.30 7.24 -3.09
N ALA A 144 14.20 8.36 -3.82
CA ALA A 144 14.94 8.56 -5.06
C ALA A 144 16.45 8.60 -4.80
N ARG A 145 16.87 9.23 -3.69
CA ARG A 145 18.26 9.21 -3.25
C ARG A 145 18.75 7.80 -2.98
N MET A 146 17.94 6.98 -2.31
CA MET A 146 18.29 5.58 -2.03
C MET A 146 18.39 4.74 -3.30
N ALA A 147 17.48 4.93 -4.27
CA ALA A 147 17.52 4.24 -5.56
C ALA A 147 18.79 4.58 -6.34
N VAL A 148 19.12 5.87 -6.42
CA VAL A 148 20.33 6.38 -7.09
C VAL A 148 21.60 5.88 -6.41
N GLU A 149 21.65 5.92 -5.08
CA GLU A 149 22.80 5.45 -4.30
C GLU A 149 23.02 3.94 -4.49
N ALA A 150 21.94 3.15 -4.45
CA ALA A 150 22.01 1.70 -4.61
C ALA A 150 22.19 1.25 -6.06
N GLY A 151 21.91 2.12 -7.04
CA GLY A 151 21.86 1.75 -8.45
C GLY A 151 20.78 0.71 -8.75
N CYS A 152 19.66 0.73 -8.02
CA CYS A 152 18.58 -0.24 -8.15
C CYS A 152 17.36 0.36 -8.85
N PRO A 153 16.61 -0.43 -9.65
CA PRO A 153 15.42 0.07 -10.32
C PRO A 153 14.33 0.50 -9.33
N ILE A 154 13.53 1.48 -9.75
CA ILE A 154 12.26 1.82 -9.09
C ILE A 154 11.13 1.15 -9.86
N VAL A 155 10.35 0.28 -9.21
CA VAL A 155 9.11 -0.24 -9.76
C VAL A 155 7.95 0.63 -9.27
N PRO A 156 7.32 1.46 -10.13
CA PRO A 156 6.17 2.25 -9.73
C PRO A 156 4.95 1.34 -9.58
N PHE A 157 4.12 1.57 -8.57
CA PHE A 157 2.83 0.90 -8.44
C PHE A 157 1.73 1.84 -7.94
N GLY A 158 0.48 1.50 -8.24
CA GLY A 158 -0.70 2.22 -7.78
C GLY A 158 -1.71 1.28 -7.12
N SER A 159 -2.42 1.80 -6.11
CA SER A 159 -3.54 1.14 -5.42
C SER A 159 -4.79 2.03 -5.46
N VAL A 160 -5.90 1.47 -5.91
CA VAL A 160 -7.21 2.14 -6.06
C VAL A 160 -8.32 1.30 -5.40
N GLY A 161 -9.26 1.97 -4.72
CA GLY A 161 -10.46 1.37 -4.14
C GLY A 161 -10.63 1.59 -2.64
N VAL A 162 -9.54 1.64 -1.87
CA VAL A 162 -9.62 1.82 -0.40
C VAL A 162 -10.30 3.15 -0.03
N GLU A 163 -10.08 4.19 -0.83
CA GLU A 163 -10.67 5.51 -0.56
C GLU A 163 -12.20 5.53 -0.73
N GLU A 164 -12.80 4.58 -1.46
CA GLU A 164 -14.26 4.44 -1.56
C GLU A 164 -14.87 3.58 -0.44
N MET A 165 -14.06 2.74 0.20
CA MET A 165 -14.49 1.94 1.37
C MET A 165 -14.94 2.84 2.52
N PHE A 166 -14.35 4.03 2.61
CA PHE A 166 -14.51 4.94 3.72
C PHE A 166 -14.97 6.33 3.27
N THR A 167 -15.59 7.01 4.21
CA THR A 167 -15.95 8.41 4.09
C THR A 167 -15.41 9.10 5.33
N THR A 168 -14.41 9.94 5.13
CA THR A 168 -13.88 10.81 6.19
C THR A 168 -14.99 11.72 6.70
N VAL A 169 -15.25 11.63 7.99
CA VAL A 169 -16.20 12.46 8.73
C VAL A 169 -15.44 13.59 9.42
N LEU A 170 -14.30 13.27 10.03
CA LEU A 170 -13.35 14.24 10.56
C LEU A 170 -11.98 13.96 9.95
N ASP A 171 -11.44 14.93 9.24
CA ASP A 171 -10.07 14.89 8.74
C ASP A 171 -9.08 14.91 9.91
N ALA A 172 -7.87 14.39 9.69
CA ALA A 172 -6.82 14.35 10.70
C ALA A 172 -6.51 15.74 11.30
N ASP A 173 -6.60 16.80 10.47
CA ASP A 173 -6.35 18.18 10.87
C ASP A 173 -7.53 18.85 11.59
N SER A 174 -8.67 18.17 11.72
CA SER A 174 -9.89 18.72 12.31
C SER A 174 -9.64 19.24 13.73
N ARG A 175 -10.09 20.46 14.01
CA ARG A 175 -10.00 21.09 15.35
C ARG A 175 -10.73 20.27 16.42
N LEU A 176 -11.73 19.48 16.03
CA LEU A 176 -12.45 18.59 16.95
C LEU A 176 -11.58 17.43 17.45
N LEU A 177 -10.53 17.05 16.71
CA LEU A 177 -9.56 16.03 17.13
C LEU A 177 -8.43 16.62 17.99
N THR A 178 -8.43 17.93 18.28
CA THR A 178 -7.38 18.58 19.10
C THR A 178 -7.20 17.94 20.48
N PRO A 179 -8.26 17.60 21.24
CA PRO A 179 -8.10 16.94 22.54
C PRO A 179 -7.45 15.55 22.43
N ALA A 180 -7.85 14.76 21.43
CA ALA A 180 -7.27 13.45 21.17
C ALA A 180 -5.79 13.56 20.75
N ARG A 181 -5.45 14.53 19.90
CA ARG A 181 -4.07 14.86 19.54
C ARG A 181 -3.24 15.26 20.76
N ALA A 182 -3.78 16.11 21.62
CA ALA A 182 -3.10 16.53 22.85
C ALA A 182 -2.83 15.34 23.80
N LEU A 183 -3.83 14.47 23.99
CA LEU A 183 -3.67 13.26 24.80
C LEU A 183 -2.61 12.33 24.22
N GLY A 184 -2.64 12.05 22.91
CA GLY A 184 -1.63 11.17 22.32
C GLY A 184 -0.24 11.79 22.32
N ARG A 185 -0.08 13.11 22.16
CA ARG A 185 1.22 13.78 22.37
C ARG A 185 1.72 13.61 23.81
N ALA A 186 0.84 13.70 24.80
CA ALA A 186 1.21 13.48 26.20
C ALA A 186 1.64 12.02 26.46
N LEU A 187 0.94 11.04 25.87
CA LEU A 187 1.29 9.62 25.97
C LEU A 187 2.59 9.26 25.23
N LEU A 188 2.86 9.92 24.09
CA LEU A 188 4.05 9.69 23.27
C LEU A 188 5.28 10.49 23.74
N GLY A 189 5.10 11.45 24.66
CA GLY A 189 6.18 12.28 25.19
C GLY A 189 6.96 13.03 24.10
N GLU A 190 8.30 13.04 24.20
CA GLU A 190 9.15 13.71 23.20
C GLU A 190 9.00 13.14 21.77
N ARG A 191 8.58 11.88 21.65
CA ARG A 191 8.36 11.20 20.35
C ARG A 191 7.08 11.64 19.65
N GLY A 192 6.15 12.27 20.38
CA GLY A 192 4.92 12.86 19.83
C GLY A 192 5.04 14.34 19.44
N ARG A 193 6.17 15.00 19.73
CA ARG A 193 6.35 16.43 19.39
C ARG A 193 6.33 16.61 17.87
N GLY A 194 5.46 17.52 17.40
CA GLY A 194 5.33 17.84 15.98
C GLY A 194 4.66 16.77 15.11
N ARG A 195 4.07 15.73 15.73
CA ARG A 195 3.33 14.67 15.04
C ARG A 195 1.85 14.76 15.39
N ASP A 196 1.07 15.29 14.47
CA ASP A 196 -0.40 15.33 14.54
C ASP A 196 -1.06 14.26 13.67
N ASP A 197 -0.24 13.57 12.86
CA ASP A 197 -0.57 12.51 11.91
C ASP A 197 -0.77 11.13 12.56
N PHE A 198 -0.54 11.00 13.88
CA PHE A 198 -0.78 9.75 14.61
C PHE A 198 -2.27 9.49 14.87
N VAL A 199 -3.11 10.54 14.88
CA VAL A 199 -4.57 10.39 15.02
C VAL A 199 -5.12 10.16 13.62
N PRO A 200 -5.54 8.93 13.27
CA PRO A 200 -6.10 8.67 11.96
C PRO A 200 -7.42 9.45 11.79
N PRO A 201 -7.78 9.82 10.56
CA PRO A 201 -9.06 10.46 10.29
C PRO A 201 -10.21 9.55 10.75
N LEU A 202 -11.23 10.15 11.37
CA LEU A 202 -12.44 9.41 11.72
C LEU A 202 -13.27 9.25 10.45
N SER A 203 -13.41 8.00 10.02
CA SER A 203 -14.19 7.67 8.83
C SER A 203 -15.30 6.69 9.15
N ARG A 204 -16.36 6.75 8.35
CA ARG A 204 -17.44 5.77 8.32
C ARG A 204 -17.41 4.99 7.01
N GLY A 205 -17.70 3.70 7.07
CA GLY A 205 -17.93 2.86 5.89
C GLY A 205 -19.43 2.56 5.74
N ILE A 206 -19.87 1.37 6.17
CA ILE A 206 -21.29 0.97 6.11
C ILE A 206 -22.10 1.77 7.14
N GLY A 207 -23.08 2.53 6.66
CA GLY A 207 -23.90 3.40 7.50
C GLY A 207 -23.04 4.41 8.27
N LEU A 208 -23.18 4.41 9.60
CA LEU A 208 -22.36 5.19 10.55
C LEU A 208 -21.22 4.37 11.19
N SER A 209 -21.07 3.10 10.82
CA SER A 209 -20.06 2.21 11.40
C SER A 209 -18.66 2.43 10.79
N PRO A 210 -17.59 2.03 11.48
CA PRO A 210 -16.23 2.02 10.93
C PRO A 210 -15.98 0.84 9.96
N VAL A 211 -16.96 -0.02 9.71
CA VAL A 211 -16.80 -1.21 8.86
C VAL A 211 -16.64 -0.78 7.40
N PRO A 212 -15.58 -1.19 6.68
CA PRO A 212 -15.34 -0.79 5.29
C PRO A 212 -16.49 -1.19 4.37
N ARG A 213 -16.88 -0.33 3.43
CA ARG A 213 -17.84 -0.71 2.39
C ARG A 213 -17.26 -1.84 1.51
N PRO A 214 -18.09 -2.74 0.98
CA PRO A 214 -17.64 -3.69 -0.01
C PRO A 214 -17.25 -2.95 -1.29
N GLU A 215 -15.96 -2.95 -1.59
CA GLU A 215 -15.39 -2.22 -2.71
C GLU A 215 -14.27 -3.06 -3.33
N ARG A 216 -14.23 -3.09 -4.67
CA ARG A 216 -13.15 -3.77 -5.37
C ARG A 216 -11.85 -2.99 -5.25
N LEU A 217 -10.75 -3.68 -4.97
CA LEU A 217 -9.41 -3.10 -4.98
C LEU A 217 -8.67 -3.43 -6.28
N TYR A 218 -7.93 -2.45 -6.80
CA TYR A 218 -7.19 -2.56 -8.05
C TYR A 218 -5.74 -2.15 -7.78
N TYR A 219 -4.82 -2.97 -8.28
CA TYR A 219 -3.39 -2.77 -8.14
C TYR A 219 -2.73 -2.87 -9.52
N GLY A 220 -1.88 -1.90 -9.82
CA GLY A 220 -1.10 -1.87 -11.05
C GLY A 220 0.36 -1.69 -10.73
N PHE A 221 1.23 -2.47 -11.35
CA PHE A 221 2.68 -2.39 -11.24
C PHE A 221 3.22 -2.04 -12.62
N GLY A 222 3.94 -0.93 -12.72
CA GLY A 222 4.51 -0.45 -13.97
C GLY A 222 5.89 -1.04 -14.26
N GLU A 223 6.41 -0.70 -15.43
CA GLU A 223 7.75 -1.08 -15.85
C GLU A 223 8.83 -0.49 -14.91
N PRO A 224 9.92 -1.23 -14.63
CA PRO A 224 11.00 -0.72 -13.79
C PRO A 224 11.68 0.50 -14.42
N ILE A 225 11.77 1.57 -13.65
CA ILE A 225 12.52 2.78 -14.00
C ILE A 225 13.99 2.51 -13.70
N ASP A 226 14.82 2.47 -14.74
CA ASP A 226 16.26 2.36 -14.62
C ASP A 226 16.85 3.65 -14.03
N THR A 227 17.54 3.54 -12.90
CA THR A 227 18.20 4.67 -12.23
C THR A 227 19.71 4.74 -12.52
N THR A 228 20.26 3.81 -13.29
CA THR A 228 21.68 3.75 -13.67
C THR A 228 22.19 5.07 -14.28
N PRO A 229 21.43 5.82 -15.11
CA PRO A 229 21.89 7.10 -15.65
C PRO A 229 22.22 8.18 -14.59
N TRP A 230 21.72 8.02 -13.35
CA TRP A 230 21.98 8.95 -12.25
C TRP A 230 22.91 8.37 -11.19
N GLN A 231 23.41 7.14 -11.36
CA GLN A 231 24.23 6.46 -10.35
C GLN A 231 25.44 7.31 -9.92
N GLY A 232 25.71 7.35 -8.61
CA GLY A 232 26.77 8.19 -8.02
C GLY A 232 26.39 9.66 -7.87
N ARG A 233 25.22 10.09 -8.34
CA ARG A 233 24.69 11.45 -8.18
C ARG A 233 23.63 11.54 -7.08
N GLN A 234 23.69 10.68 -6.06
CA GLN A 234 22.74 10.69 -4.94
C GLN A 234 22.77 12.01 -4.16
N ASP A 235 23.87 12.76 -4.21
CA ASP A 235 24.03 14.04 -3.53
C ASP A 235 23.68 15.25 -4.41
N ASP A 236 23.40 15.02 -5.69
CA ASP A 236 22.91 16.03 -6.62
C ASP A 236 21.39 16.13 -6.53
N GLU A 237 20.91 17.24 -5.99
CA GLU A 237 19.48 17.48 -5.78
C GLU A 237 18.67 17.53 -7.08
N ILE A 238 19.27 18.01 -8.18
CA ILE A 238 18.61 18.05 -9.49
C ILE A 238 18.43 16.63 -10.01
N ALA A 239 19.49 15.81 -9.96
CA ALA A 239 19.45 14.41 -10.35
C ALA A 239 18.40 13.62 -9.57
N VAL A 240 18.41 13.73 -8.24
CA VAL A 240 17.45 13.01 -7.39
C VAL A 240 16.02 13.52 -7.59
N THR A 241 15.84 14.82 -7.85
CA THR A 241 14.53 15.39 -8.18
C THR A 241 13.97 14.84 -9.49
N GLN A 242 14.81 14.71 -10.53
CA GLN A 242 14.41 14.09 -11.79
C GLN A 242 13.92 12.65 -11.60
N VAL A 243 14.67 11.83 -10.84
CA VAL A 243 14.26 10.45 -10.53
C VAL A 243 12.94 10.42 -9.75
N ARG A 244 12.79 11.30 -8.76
CA ARG A 244 11.53 11.42 -8.00
C ARG A 244 10.36 11.78 -8.90
N ASP A 245 10.53 12.73 -9.81
CA ASP A 245 9.46 13.21 -10.69
C ASP A 245 9.07 12.17 -11.75
N LEU A 246 10.05 11.41 -12.28
CA LEU A 246 9.80 10.26 -13.14
C LEU A 246 8.94 9.21 -12.42
N ALA A 247 9.34 8.82 -11.21
CA ALA A 247 8.58 7.86 -10.40
C ALA A 247 7.17 8.39 -10.07
N ARG A 248 7.06 9.67 -9.70
CA ARG A 248 5.77 10.29 -9.37
C ARG A 248 4.83 10.28 -10.57
N LYS A 249 5.34 10.65 -11.75
CA LYS A 249 4.56 10.63 -12.99
C LYS A 249 4.06 9.23 -13.31
N ALA A 250 4.95 8.23 -13.27
CA ALA A 250 4.59 6.84 -13.54
C ALA A 250 3.53 6.31 -12.56
N VAL A 251 3.68 6.58 -11.27
CA VAL A 251 2.67 6.21 -10.26
C VAL A 251 1.32 6.89 -10.54
N GLN A 252 1.32 8.17 -10.89
CA GLN A 252 0.08 8.91 -11.20
C GLN A 252 -0.63 8.33 -12.44
N GLU A 253 0.12 8.02 -13.50
CA GLU A 253 -0.44 7.42 -14.72
C GLU A 253 -1.06 6.04 -14.44
N ILE A 254 -0.42 5.22 -13.61
CA ILE A 254 -0.98 3.94 -13.15
C ILE A 254 -2.29 4.17 -12.38
N ILE A 255 -2.29 5.07 -11.40
CA ILE A 255 -3.49 5.39 -10.61
C ILE A 255 -4.62 5.86 -11.52
N ASP A 256 -4.36 6.74 -12.47
CA ASP A 256 -5.38 7.26 -13.39
C ASP A 256 -5.96 6.15 -14.27
N GLY A 257 -5.13 5.24 -14.77
CA GLY A 257 -5.57 4.05 -15.49
C GLY A 257 -6.45 3.12 -14.66
N LEU A 258 -6.03 2.82 -13.42
CA LEU A 258 -6.81 1.99 -12.49
C LEU A 258 -8.13 2.64 -12.09
N ARG A 259 -8.18 3.98 -11.97
CA ARG A 259 -9.42 4.71 -11.70
C ARG A 259 -10.37 4.66 -12.89
N ALA A 260 -9.85 4.76 -14.12
CA ALA A 260 -10.65 4.57 -15.32
C ALA A 260 -11.24 3.15 -15.38
N GLU A 261 -10.44 2.13 -15.06
CA GLU A 261 -10.92 0.74 -14.95
C GLU A 261 -12.01 0.61 -13.86
N GLN A 262 -11.75 1.13 -12.66
CA GLN A 262 -12.71 1.09 -11.55
C GLN A 262 -14.05 1.74 -11.93
N ALA A 263 -14.02 2.88 -12.64
CA ALA A 263 -15.21 3.57 -13.10
C ALA A 263 -16.01 2.75 -14.12
N ALA A 264 -15.31 2.02 -14.99
CA ALA A 264 -15.91 1.17 -16.02
C ALA A 264 -16.31 -0.23 -15.52
N ASP A 265 -15.82 -0.69 -14.36
CA ASP A 265 -15.96 -2.08 -13.94
C ASP A 265 -17.42 -2.47 -13.58
N PRO A 266 -18.06 -3.33 -14.39
CA PRO A 266 -19.40 -3.82 -14.10
C PRO A 266 -19.42 -4.81 -12.92
N GLY A 267 -18.26 -5.30 -12.47
CA GLY A 267 -18.07 -6.17 -11.31
C GLY A 267 -17.59 -5.46 -10.05
N ARG A 268 -17.61 -4.12 -10.00
CA ARG A 268 -17.04 -3.34 -8.91
C ARG A 268 -17.60 -3.69 -7.53
N THR A 269 -18.92 -3.85 -7.42
CA THR A 269 -19.61 -4.16 -6.16
C THR A 269 -20.05 -5.63 -6.09
N PRO A 270 -20.16 -6.24 -4.89
CA PRO A 270 -20.61 -7.62 -4.75
C PRO A 270 -21.96 -7.89 -5.41
N LEU A 271 -22.93 -6.99 -5.26
CA LEU A 271 -24.26 -7.11 -5.87
C LEU A 271 -24.18 -7.19 -7.40
N ARG A 272 -23.33 -6.37 -8.04
CA ARG A 272 -23.16 -6.42 -9.50
C ARG A 272 -22.45 -7.70 -9.95
N ARG A 273 -21.50 -8.23 -9.17
CA ARG A 273 -20.84 -9.53 -9.43
C ARG A 273 -21.85 -10.68 -9.37
N LEU A 274 -22.70 -10.71 -8.35
CA LEU A 274 -23.76 -11.72 -8.22
C LEU A 274 -24.75 -11.63 -9.37
N ALA A 275 -25.23 -10.43 -9.72
CA ALA A 275 -26.14 -10.23 -10.84
C ALA A 275 -25.55 -10.71 -12.18
N ARG A 276 -24.25 -10.48 -12.42
CA ARG A 276 -23.54 -11.01 -13.61
C ARG A 276 -23.49 -12.53 -13.63
N THR A 277 -23.21 -13.15 -12.50
CA THR A 277 -23.12 -14.62 -12.39
C THR A 277 -24.48 -15.25 -12.66
N ALA A 278 -25.55 -14.70 -12.07
CA ALA A 278 -26.93 -15.15 -12.32
C ALA A 278 -27.35 -15.02 -13.79
N ARG A 279 -26.93 -13.96 -14.50
CA ARG A 279 -27.20 -13.78 -15.94
C ARG A 279 -26.43 -14.75 -16.85
N ARG A 280 -25.34 -15.36 -16.36
CA ARG A 280 -24.53 -16.34 -17.11
C ARG A 280 -24.96 -17.79 -16.88
N LEU A 281 -25.85 -18.05 -15.91
CA LEU A 281 -26.43 -19.38 -15.73
C LEU A 281 -27.37 -19.67 -16.91
N PRO A 282 -27.27 -20.85 -17.55
CA PRO A 282 -28.21 -21.24 -18.59
C PRO A 282 -29.62 -21.19 -18.01
N ARG A 283 -30.54 -20.47 -18.66
CA ARG A 283 -31.95 -20.54 -18.31
C ARG A 283 -32.38 -21.98 -18.56
N LEU A 284 -32.73 -22.71 -17.50
CA LEU A 284 -33.44 -23.97 -17.64
C LEU A 284 -34.68 -23.67 -18.47
N ALA A 285 -34.71 -24.19 -19.71
CA ALA A 285 -35.90 -24.11 -20.54
C ALA A 285 -37.04 -24.79 -19.76
N PRO A 286 -38.23 -24.18 -19.65
CA PRO A 286 -39.37 -24.88 -19.07
C PRO A 286 -39.57 -26.14 -19.90
N GLY A 287 -39.39 -27.30 -19.27
CA GLY A 287 -39.50 -28.59 -19.92
C GLY A 287 -40.81 -28.67 -20.68
N GLY A 288 -40.73 -28.93 -21.98
CA GLY A 288 -41.89 -29.23 -22.79
C GLY A 288 -42.58 -30.45 -22.20
N LEU A 289 -43.69 -30.22 -21.51
CA LEU A 289 -44.73 -31.23 -21.32
C LEU A 289 -45.43 -31.43 -22.66
N GLY A 290 -44.72 -32.08 -23.59
CA GLY A 290 -45.28 -32.62 -24.82
C GLY A 290 -45.91 -33.96 -24.50
N ARG A 291 -47.24 -34.02 -24.67
CA ARG A 291 -48.05 -35.23 -24.69
C ARG A 291 -47.76 -36.08 -25.92
#